data_AF-A0A7W6BXA2-F1
#
_entry.id   AF-A0A7W6BXA2-F1
#
_cell.length_a   1.000
_cell.length_b   1.000
_cell.length_c   1.000
_cell.angle_alpha   90.00
_cell.angle_beta   90.00
_cell.angle_gamma   90.00
#
_symmetry.space_group_name_H-M   'P 1'
#
loop_
_entity.id
_entity.type
_entity.pdbx_description
1 polymer ?
#
loop_
_entity_poly.entity_id
_entity_poly.type
_entity_poly.pdbx_seq_one_letter_code
_entity_poly.pdbx_strand_id
1 'polypeptide(L)'
;MVSRTISRLMIVGGVLGICGAGLWWREFYSEVGRMIGSSELPVECLYRFGGTCELISEAASLVTSSAYKPGLFWVSASVLLAGIILEGFPNGEGNDVYLTRERDRDYRPRERDDREDPHF
;
A
#
# COMPACT_ATOMS: atom_id res chain seq x y z
N MET A 1 -3.97 3.56 19.05
CA MET A 1 -3.08 2.49 18.59
C MET A 1 -3.35 2.21 17.13
N VAL A 2 -2.53 2.72 16.23
CA VAL A 2 -2.48 2.24 14.84
C VAL A 2 -1.51 1.05 14.86
N SER A 3 -2.01 -0.15 14.61
CA SER A 3 -1.15 -1.35 14.58
C SER A 3 -0.13 -1.22 13.45
N ARG A 4 1.13 -1.59 13.70
CA ARG A 4 2.19 -1.63 12.68
C ARG A 4 1.79 -2.42 11.42
N THR A 5 0.89 -3.39 11.59
CA THR A 5 0.29 -4.16 10.49
C THR A 5 -0.56 -3.28 9.57
N ILE A 6 -1.30 -2.31 10.11
CA ILE A 6 -2.15 -1.38 9.34
C ILE A 6 -1.29 -0.44 8.51
N SER A 7 -0.22 0.12 9.09
CA SER A 7 0.71 0.99 8.35
C SER A 7 1.38 0.24 7.19
N ARG A 8 1.86 -0.99 7.43
CA ARG A 8 2.41 -1.84 6.36
C ARG A 8 1.40 -2.15 5.27
N LEU A 9 0.16 -2.46 5.62
CA LEU A 9 -0.90 -2.72 4.64
C LEU A 9 -1.21 -1.49 3.80
N MET A 10 -1.22 -0.29 4.40
CA MET A 10 -1.41 0.95 3.64
C MET A 10 -0.25 1.24 2.69
N ILE A 11 0.99 1.00 3.10
CA ILE A 11 2.17 1.19 2.23
C ILE A 11 2.14 0.19 1.08
N VAL A 12 1.97 -1.10 1.36
CA VAL A 12 1.90 -2.14 0.32
C VAL A 12 0.71 -1.89 -0.61
N GLY A 13 -0.45 -1.55 -0.06
CA GLY A 13 -1.64 -1.20 -0.84
C GLY A 13 -1.42 0.04 -1.72
N GLY A 14 -0.77 1.07 -1.19
CA GLY A 14 -0.41 2.28 -1.94
C GLY A 14 0.55 1.99 -3.09
N VAL A 15 1.58 1.17 -2.86
CA VAL A 15 2.53 0.75 -3.91
C VAL A 15 1.81 -0.03 -5.01
N LEU A 16 1.00 -1.02 -4.63
CA LEU A 16 0.21 -1.79 -5.59
C LEU A 16 -0.78 -0.93 -6.36
N GLY A 17 -1.39 0.07 -5.71
CA GLY A 17 -2.28 1.05 -6.35
C GLY A 17 -1.55 1.89 -7.39
N ILE A 18 -0.35 2.38 -7.08
CA ILE A 18 0.49 3.14 -8.03
C ILE A 18 0.90 2.25 -9.21
N CYS A 19 1.33 1.00 -8.96
CA CYS A 19 1.67 0.06 -10.03
C CYS A 19 0.45 -0.25 -10.92
N GLY A 20 -0.71 -0.49 -10.32
CA GLY A 20 -1.96 -0.73 -11.04
C GLY A 20 -2.38 0.48 -11.89
N ALA A 21 -2.27 1.68 -11.33
CA ALA A 21 -2.54 2.92 -12.07
C ALA A 21 -1.57 3.11 -13.25
N GLY A 22 -0.29 2.78 -13.08
CA GLY A 22 0.70 2.84 -14.16
C GLY A 22 0.44 1.82 -15.27
N LEU A 23 0.07 0.59 -14.91
CA LEU A 23 -0.30 -0.45 -15.88
C LEU A 23 -1.56 -0.07 -16.65
N TRP A 24 -2.59 0.43 -15.96
CA TRP A 24 -3.83 0.84 -16.59
C TRP A 24 -3.63 2.04 -17.52
N TRP A 25 -2.84 3.03 -17.09
CA TRP A 25 -2.43 4.15 -17.94
C TRP A 25 -1.75 3.66 -19.23
N ARG A 26 -0.80 2.73 -19.10
CA ARG A 26 -0.06 2.19 -20.24
C ARG A 26 -0.98 1.46 -21.23
N GLU A 27 -1.84 0.58 -20.74
CA GLU A 27 -2.80 -0.15 -21.60
C GLU A 27 -3.69 0.85 -22.36
N PHE A 28 -4.28 1.81 -21.65
CA PHE A 28 -5.18 2.80 -22.23
C PHE A 28 -4.51 3.66 -23.31
N TYR A 29 -3.35 4.26 -23.01
CA TYR A 29 -2.66 5.10 -23.99
C TYR A 29 -2.00 4.29 -25.10
N SER A 30 -1.67 3.02 -24.89
CA SER A 30 -1.22 2.15 -25.97
C SER A 30 -2.33 1.87 -26.98
N GLU A 31 -3.56 1.69 -26.50
CA GLU A 31 -4.72 1.46 -27.34
C GLU A 31 -5.09 2.73 -28.12
N VAL A 32 -5.12 3.88 -27.45
CA VAL A 32 -5.33 5.19 -28.09
C VAL A 32 -4.22 5.49 -29.10
N GLY A 33 -2.96 5.29 -28.74
CA GLY A 33 -1.81 5.46 -29.61
C GLY A 33 -1.92 4.62 -30.89
N ARG A 34 -2.37 3.37 -30.76
CA ARG A 34 -2.63 2.48 -31.91
C ARG A 34 -3.75 3.01 -32.82
N MET A 35 -4.76 3.68 -32.27
CA MET A 35 -5.84 4.29 -33.06
C MET A 35 -5.39 5.55 -33.82
N ILE A 36 -4.53 6.38 -33.21
CA ILE A 36 -4.07 7.64 -33.80
C ILE A 36 -2.74 7.52 -34.56
N GLY A 37 -2.15 6.33 -34.61
CA GLY A 37 -0.86 6.08 -35.28
C GLY A 37 0.34 6.66 -34.53
N SER A 38 0.22 6.91 -33.22
CA SER A 38 1.30 7.42 -32.37
C SER A 38 1.79 6.33 -31.41
N SER A 39 3.10 6.12 -31.37
CA SER A 39 3.73 5.16 -30.46
C SER A 39 4.21 5.81 -29.14
N GLU A 40 4.14 7.13 -29.04
CA GLU A 40 4.57 7.86 -27.84
C GLU A 40 3.48 7.85 -26.78
N LEU A 41 3.82 7.30 -25.61
CA LEU A 41 2.97 7.26 -24.43
C LEU A 41 3.20 8.56 -23.62
N PRO A 42 2.19 9.44 -23.47
CA PRO A 42 2.37 10.74 -22.83
C PRO A 42 2.47 10.58 -21.31
N VAL A 43 3.70 10.42 -20.80
CA VAL A 43 3.98 10.17 -19.38
C VAL A 43 3.51 11.31 -18.47
N GLU A 44 3.38 12.53 -19.01
CA GLU A 44 2.79 13.65 -18.29
C GLU A 44 1.32 13.40 -17.93
N CYS A 45 0.58 12.64 -18.75
CA CYS A 45 -0.82 12.31 -18.52
C CYS A 45 -1.04 11.30 -17.38
N LEU A 46 0.03 10.71 -16.84
CA LEU A 46 -0.05 9.81 -15.69
C LEU A 46 -0.38 10.59 -14.40
N TYR A 47 0.20 11.77 -14.22
CA TYR A 47 0.13 12.52 -12.95
C TYR A 47 -0.46 13.93 -13.09
N ARG A 48 -0.54 14.48 -14.30
CA ARG A 48 -1.02 15.84 -14.52
C ARG A 48 -2.54 15.89 -14.66
N PHE A 49 -3.17 16.80 -13.93
CA PHE A 49 -4.56 17.21 -14.17
C PHE A 49 -4.57 18.35 -15.20
N GLY A 50 -5.44 18.28 -16.21
CA GLY A 50 -5.62 19.34 -17.19
C GLY A 50 -4.77 19.27 -18.47
N GLY A 51 -5.22 20.03 -19.47
CA GLY A 51 -4.59 20.19 -20.77
C GLY A 51 -4.96 19.11 -21.78
N THR A 52 -4.02 18.76 -22.64
CA THR A 52 -4.21 17.77 -23.72
C THR A 52 -4.59 16.39 -23.18
N CYS A 53 -4.14 16.02 -21.99
CA CYS A 53 -4.44 14.74 -21.34
C CYS A 53 -5.92 14.60 -20.95
N GLU A 54 -6.53 15.70 -20.49
CA GLU A 54 -7.95 15.70 -20.11
C GLU A 54 -8.84 15.68 -21.35
N LEU A 55 -8.45 16.45 -22.38
CA LEU A 55 -9.09 16.43 -23.70
C LEU A 55 -9.04 15.05 -24.36
N ILE A 56 -7.88 14.36 -24.32
CA ILE A 56 -7.73 13.02 -24.88
C ILE A 56 -8.53 12.01 -24.04
N SER A 57 -8.53 12.11 -22.71
CA SER A 57 -9.30 11.24 -21.83
C SER A 57 -10.81 11.40 -22.05
N GLU A 58 -11.31 12.64 -22.17
CA GLU A 58 -12.71 12.92 -22.50
C GLU A 58 -13.07 12.45 -23.92
N ALA A 59 -12.25 12.76 -24.92
CA ALA A 59 -12.48 12.33 -26.29
C ALA A 59 -12.47 10.79 -26.41
N ALA A 60 -11.53 10.12 -25.74
CA ALA A 60 -11.44 8.68 -25.70
C ALA A 60 -12.56 8.06 -24.85
N SER A 61 -13.13 8.74 -23.87
CA SER A 61 -14.30 8.26 -23.11
C SER A 61 -15.55 8.10 -23.98
N LEU A 62 -15.62 8.82 -25.10
CA LEU A 62 -16.70 8.68 -26.09
C LEU A 62 -16.52 7.42 -26.96
N VAL A 63 -15.31 6.88 -27.04
CA VAL A 63 -14.95 5.73 -27.89
C VAL A 63 -14.71 4.47 -27.05
N THR A 64 -14.25 4.62 -25.80
CA THR A 64 -13.87 3.55 -24.88
C THR A 64 -14.51 3.79 -23.51
N SER A 65 -15.16 2.76 -22.97
CA SER A 65 -15.94 2.84 -21.73
C SER A 65 -15.08 2.96 -20.45
N SER A 66 -13.74 2.99 -20.56
CA SER A 66 -12.81 3.01 -19.43
C SER A 66 -11.65 3.98 -19.65
N ALA A 67 -11.98 5.28 -19.71
CA ALA A 67 -10.99 6.33 -19.78
C ALA A 67 -10.14 6.42 -18.50
N TYR A 68 -8.82 6.42 -18.66
CA TYR A 68 -7.88 6.60 -17.55
C TYR A 68 -8.08 7.96 -16.89
N LYS A 69 -8.14 7.97 -15.55
CA LYS A 69 -8.25 9.19 -14.74
C LYS A 69 -7.00 9.36 -13.85
N PRO A 70 -6.29 10.50 -13.94
CA PRO A 70 -5.10 10.76 -13.11
C PRO A 70 -5.43 10.80 -11.61
N GLY A 71 -6.71 10.98 -11.25
CA GLY A 71 -7.18 10.88 -9.86
C GLY A 71 -6.83 9.54 -9.20
N LEU A 72 -6.79 8.43 -9.93
CA LEU A 72 -6.44 7.12 -9.37
C LEU A 72 -4.99 7.08 -8.86
N PHE A 73 -4.07 7.71 -9.61
CA PHE A 73 -2.67 7.85 -9.21
C PHE A 73 -2.55 8.69 -7.94
N TRP A 74 -3.26 9.82 -7.86
CA TRP A 74 -3.23 10.71 -6.71
C TRP A 74 -3.87 10.12 -5.45
N VAL A 75 -4.95 9.36 -5.58
CA VAL A 75 -5.55 8.61 -4.46
C VAL A 75 -4.55 7.60 -3.92
N SER A 76 -3.91 6.83 -4.81
CA SER A 76 -2.90 5.84 -4.44
C SER A 76 -1.69 6.50 -3.77
N ALA A 77 -1.22 7.62 -4.32
CA ALA A 77 -0.12 8.40 -3.76
C ALA A 77 -0.46 8.98 -2.38
N SER A 78 -1.69 9.45 -2.18
CA SER A 78 -2.15 9.99 -0.89
C SER A 78 -2.23 8.90 0.18
N VAL A 79 -2.71 7.70 -0.18
CA VAL A 79 -2.74 6.53 0.71
C VAL A 79 -1.33 6.11 1.10
N LEU A 80 -0.41 6.06 0.13
CA LEU A 80 0.99 5.74 0.38
C LEU A 80 1.65 6.79 1.31
N LEU A 81 1.42 8.07 1.04
CA LEU A 81 1.93 9.17 1.85
C LEU A 81 1.39 9.10 3.29
N ALA A 82 0.09 8.82 3.46
CA ALA A 82 -0.52 8.64 4.78
C ALA A 82 0.11 7.47 5.54
N GLY A 83 0.37 6.34 4.86
CA GLY A 83 1.06 5.19 5.44
C GLY A 83 2.48 5.52 5.91
N ILE A 84 3.25 6.25 5.09
CA ILE A 84 4.62 6.69 5.43
C ILE A 84 4.59 7.66 6.62
N ILE A 85 3.66 8.62 6.64
CA ILE A 85 3.51 9.56 7.74
C ILE A 85 3.17 8.80 9.04
N LEU A 86 2.25 7.84 8.98
CA LEU A 86 1.87 7.02 10.13
C LEU A 86 3.01 6.13 10.64
N GLU A 87 3.90 5.65 9.77
CA GLU A 87 5.09 4.90 10.17
C GLU A 87 6.21 5.80 10.69
N GLY A 88 6.38 6.99 10.10
CA GLY A 88 7.43 7.95 10.43
C GLY A 88 7.15 8.80 11.67
N PHE A 89 5.89 8.93 12.11
CA PHE A 89 5.58 9.51 13.41
C PHE A 89 5.96 8.50 14.49
N PRO A 90 6.98 8.77 15.34
CA PRO A 90 7.21 7.99 16.55
C PRO A 90 6.06 8.28 17.51
N ASN A 91 4.93 7.61 17.33
CA ASN A 91 4.01 7.38 18.44
C ASN A 91 4.80 6.52 19.42
N GLY A 92 5.21 7.12 20.54
CA GLY A 92 5.97 6.46 21.59
C GLY A 92 5.23 5.23 22.09
N GLU A 93 5.53 4.07 21.54
CA GLU A 93 5.06 2.78 22.04
C GLU A 93 6.27 1.88 22.24
N GLY A 94 7.01 2.19 23.30
CA GLY A 94 7.83 1.22 24.01
C GLY A 94 6.99 0.19 24.77
N ASN A 95 5.85 -0.26 24.23
CA ASN A 95 4.91 -1.17 24.93
C ASN A 95 4.90 -2.60 24.39
N ASP A 96 5.38 -2.85 23.16
CA ASP A 96 5.47 -4.21 22.62
C ASP A 96 6.49 -5.09 23.37
N VAL A 97 7.54 -4.47 23.92
CA VAL A 97 8.59 -5.18 24.68
C VAL A 97 8.08 -5.63 26.06
N TYR A 98 7.14 -4.91 26.68
CA TYR A 98 6.62 -5.29 28.01
C TYR A 98 5.77 -6.56 27.93
N LEU A 99 4.92 -6.68 26.91
CA LEU A 99 4.04 -7.85 26.76
C LEU A 99 4.80 -9.13 26.41
N THR A 100 5.92 -9.03 25.68
CA THR A 100 6.76 -10.22 25.42
C THR A 100 7.54 -10.65 26.66
N ARG A 101 8.03 -9.69 27.46
CA ARG A 101 8.80 -9.99 28.67
C ARG A 101 7.96 -10.62 29.79
N GLU A 102 6.69 -10.27 29.91
CA GLU A 102 5.79 -10.93 30.88
C GLU A 102 5.46 -12.36 30.47
N ARG A 103 5.24 -12.64 29.17
CA ARG A 103 4.94 -14.00 28.71
C ARG A 103 6.10 -14.98 28.95
N ASP A 104 7.34 -14.53 28.76
CA ASP A 104 8.53 -15.35 29.07
C ASP A 104 8.75 -15.55 30.57
N ARG A 105 8.31 -14.60 31.41
CA ARG A 105 8.42 -14.75 32.87
C ARG A 105 7.46 -15.83 33.40
N ASP A 106 6.31 -16.00 32.76
CA ASP A 106 5.28 -16.96 33.18
C ASP A 106 5.52 -18.38 32.62
N TYR A 107 6.25 -18.51 31.52
CA TYR A 107 6.73 -19.81 31.04
C TYR A 107 8.01 -20.27 31.77
N ARG A 108 8.02 -20.21 33.11
CA ARG A 108 8.94 -21.09 33.85
C ARG A 108 8.29 -22.47 33.92
N PRO A 109 8.85 -23.51 33.26
CA PRO A 109 8.35 -24.85 33.46
C PRO A 109 8.46 -25.13 34.96
N ARG A 110 7.33 -25.49 35.55
CA ARG A 110 7.25 -25.97 36.93
C ARG A 110 8.04 -27.27 36.94
N GLU A 111 9.34 -27.19 37.28
CA GLU A 111 10.16 -28.35 37.58
C GLU A 111 9.37 -29.16 38.61
N ARG A 112 8.83 -30.28 38.15
CA ARG A 112 8.13 -31.23 38.97
C ARG A 112 9.22 -31.86 39.84
N ASP A 113 9.29 -31.42 41.08
CA ASP A 113 10.20 -31.96 42.09
C ASP A 113 9.76 -33.39 42.39
N ASP A 114 10.25 -34.34 41.58
CA ASP A 114 10.13 -35.77 41.82
C ASP A 114 11.10 -36.16 42.94
N ARG A 115 10.83 -35.71 44.18
CA ARG A 115 11.54 -36.18 45.37
C ARG A 115 10.66 -36.10 46.63
N GLU A 116 9.76 -37.06 46.74
CA GLU A 116 9.34 -37.65 48.02
C GLU A 116 9.40 -39.17 47.82
N ASP A 117 9.96 -40.04 48.64
CA ASP A 117 11.01 -40.06 49.67
C ASP A 117 11.16 -41.57 49.98
N PRO A 118 12.35 -42.16 50.15
CA PRO A 118 12.45 -43.58 50.49
C PRO A 118 12.52 -43.71 52.01
N HIS A 119 11.41 -44.02 52.68
CA HIS A 119 11.46 -44.38 54.09
C HIS A 119 10.54 -45.56 54.46
N PHE A 120 11.24 -46.66 54.78
CA PHE A 120 10.90 -47.82 55.62
C PHE A 120 9.92 -48.89 55.11
#